data_AF-A0A9E2CY91-F1
#
_entry.id   AF-A0A9E2CY91-F1
#
_cell.length_a   1.000
_cell.length_b   1.000
_cell.length_c   1.000
_cell.angle_alpha   90.00
_cell.angle_beta   90.00
_cell.angle_gamma   90.00
#
_symmetry.space_group_name_H-M   'P 1'
#
loop_
_entity.id
_entity.type
_entity.pdbx_description
1 polymer ?
#
loop_
_entity_poly.entity_id
_entity_poly.type
_entity_poly.pdbx_seq_one_letter_code
_entity_poly.pdbx_strand_id
1 'polypeptide(L)'
;MSITITEFAKDSIIPKKVLRYLNRAGIIQDPLCAEDRIGLQFLEKVWSKKEVLRPQFTKLSMKARLSFIRTADLPTKWERYAYTRFRNQEEGKSLAMQTVVEEIGITFGFSLNNQQIERLYKIRNRAQVARHREKNLSKKQNEPLLQAQTNN
;
A
#
# COMPACT_ATOMS: atom_id res chain seq x y z
N MET A 1 -9.31 -3.46 -35.81
CA MET A 1 -7.98 -3.08 -35.27
C MET A 1 -7.75 -3.81 -33.96
N SER A 2 -6.59 -4.44 -33.79
CA SER A 2 -6.16 -5.01 -32.51
C SER A 2 -5.59 -3.90 -31.64
N ILE A 3 -6.17 -3.65 -30.47
CA ILE A 3 -5.70 -2.64 -29.52
C ILE A 3 -4.86 -3.33 -28.46
N THR A 4 -3.62 -2.91 -28.29
CA THR A 4 -2.73 -3.43 -27.23
C THR A 4 -3.06 -2.81 -25.87
N ILE A 5 -2.63 -3.44 -24.79
CA ILE A 5 -2.73 -2.85 -23.43
C ILE A 5 -2.02 -1.50 -23.36
N THR A 6 -0.90 -1.35 -24.08
CA THR A 6 -0.15 -0.09 -24.07
C THR A 6 -0.91 1.05 -24.74
N GLU A 7 -1.63 0.77 -25.82
CA GLU A 7 -2.47 1.76 -26.50
C GLU A 7 -3.70 2.12 -25.67
N PHE A 8 -4.41 1.10 -25.16
CA PHE A 8 -5.59 1.32 -24.30
C PHE A 8 -5.25 2.17 -23.07
N ALA A 9 -4.09 1.94 -22.44
CA ALA A 9 -3.68 2.65 -21.24
C ALA A 9 -3.37 4.15 -21.46
N LYS A 10 -3.23 4.63 -22.70
CA LYS A 10 -2.95 6.05 -22.97
C LYS A 10 -4.16 6.94 -22.65
N ASP A 11 -5.35 6.46 -22.99
CA ASP A 11 -6.60 7.20 -22.86
C ASP A 11 -7.47 6.70 -21.70
N SER A 12 -7.05 5.61 -21.05
CA SER A 12 -7.78 5.02 -19.93
C SER A 12 -7.44 5.63 -18.58
N ILE A 13 -8.45 5.79 -17.73
CA ILE A 13 -8.27 6.13 -16.32
C ILE A 13 -7.73 4.96 -15.48
N ILE A 14 -7.75 3.73 -16.03
CA ILE A 14 -7.21 2.55 -15.38
C ILE A 14 -5.68 2.58 -15.54
N PRO A 15 -4.90 2.57 -14.44
CA PRO A 15 -3.45 2.60 -14.55
C PRO A 15 -2.90 1.40 -15.31
N LYS A 16 -1.93 1.62 -16.21
CA LYS A 16 -1.24 0.56 -16.99
C LYS A 16 -0.77 -0.62 -16.14
N LYS A 17 -0.33 -0.37 -14.90
CA LYS A 17 0.10 -1.42 -13.96
C LYS A 17 -1.02 -2.42 -13.62
N VAL A 18 -2.27 -1.95 -13.56
CA VAL A 18 -3.45 -2.77 -13.29
C VAL A 18 -3.75 -3.64 -14.51
N LEU A 19 -3.74 -3.06 -15.71
CA LEU A 19 -3.95 -3.83 -16.96
C LEU A 19 -2.89 -4.93 -17.13
N ARG A 20 -1.61 -4.61 -16.85
CA ARG A 20 -0.52 -5.61 -16.82
C ARG A 20 -0.70 -6.67 -15.73
N TYR A 21 -1.34 -6.34 -14.62
CA TYR A 21 -1.70 -7.34 -13.61
C TYR A 21 -2.80 -8.27 -14.14
N LEU A 22 -3.86 -7.72 -14.74
CA LEU A 22 -4.95 -8.50 -15.32
C LEU A 22 -4.45 -9.47 -16.41
N ASN A 23 -3.56 -9.01 -17.29
CA ASN A 23 -2.95 -9.87 -18.32
C ASN A 23 -2.11 -10.99 -17.71
N ARG A 24 -1.21 -10.67 -16.77
CA ARG A 24 -0.42 -11.71 -16.07
C ARG A 24 -1.27 -12.70 -15.29
N ALA A 25 -2.46 -12.29 -14.86
CA ALA A 25 -3.43 -13.14 -14.19
C ALA A 25 -4.32 -13.94 -15.17
N GLY A 26 -4.14 -13.78 -16.49
CA GLY A 26 -4.94 -14.44 -17.52
C GLY A 26 -6.38 -13.91 -17.63
N ILE A 27 -6.67 -12.73 -17.07
CA ILE A 27 -8.02 -12.15 -17.05
C ILE A 27 -8.34 -11.41 -18.36
N ILE A 28 -7.32 -10.81 -18.98
CA ILE A 28 -7.42 -10.14 -20.29
C ILE A 28 -6.26 -10.56 -21.17
N GLN A 29 -6.39 -10.41 -22.49
CA GLN A 29 -5.34 -10.69 -23.46
C GLN A 29 -4.53 -9.44 -23.82
N ASP A 30 -3.41 -9.63 -24.50
CA ASP A 30 -2.66 -8.55 -25.17
C ASP A 30 -2.16 -9.08 -26.52
N PRO A 31 -2.74 -8.67 -27.66
CA PRO A 31 -3.75 -7.61 -27.83
C PRO A 31 -5.13 -7.92 -27.22
N LEU A 32 -5.87 -6.87 -26.85
CA LEU A 32 -7.21 -6.99 -26.23
C LEU A 32 -8.23 -7.55 -27.22
N CYS A 33 -8.95 -8.60 -26.85
CA CYS A 33 -10.09 -9.10 -27.63
C CYS A 33 -11.34 -8.21 -27.45
N ALA A 34 -12.45 -8.53 -28.10
CA ALA A 34 -13.67 -7.73 -28.01
C ALA A 34 -14.27 -7.73 -26.60
N GLU A 35 -14.28 -8.89 -25.97
CA GLU A 35 -14.79 -9.14 -24.63
C GLU A 35 -13.98 -8.38 -23.58
N ASP A 36 -12.64 -8.37 -23.71
CA ASP A 36 -11.74 -7.59 -22.85
C ASP A 36 -12.09 -6.11 -22.89
N ARG A 37 -12.31 -5.56 -24.09
CA ARG A 37 -12.62 -4.14 -24.27
C ARG A 37 -13.95 -3.77 -23.62
N ILE A 38 -14.97 -4.61 -23.77
CA ILE A 38 -16.27 -4.39 -23.12
C ILE A 38 -16.11 -4.42 -21.59
N GLY A 39 -15.38 -5.40 -21.06
CA GLY A 39 -15.10 -5.51 -19.62
C GLY A 39 -14.31 -4.32 -19.08
N LEU A 40 -13.30 -3.86 -19.81
CA LEU A 40 -12.49 -2.71 -19.43
C LEU A 40 -13.28 -1.39 -19.49
N GLN A 41 -14.13 -1.18 -20.49
CA GLN A 41 -15.02 -0.02 -20.56
C GLN A 41 -16.00 0.03 -19.38
N PHE A 42 -16.52 -1.13 -18.95
CA PHE A 42 -17.31 -1.20 -17.72
C PHE A 42 -16.45 -0.87 -16.50
N LEU A 43 -15.25 -1.44 -16.40
CA LEU A 43 -14.33 -1.19 -15.30
C LEU A 43 -13.96 0.29 -15.18
N GLU A 44 -13.79 1.01 -16.29
CA GLU A 44 -13.56 2.46 -16.29
C GLU A 44 -14.72 3.22 -15.64
N LYS A 45 -15.97 2.88 -15.93
CA LYS A 45 -17.13 3.57 -15.34
C LYS A 45 -17.18 3.44 -13.82
N VAL A 46 -16.68 2.33 -13.28
CA VAL A 46 -16.69 2.04 -11.83
C VAL A 46 -15.35 2.30 -11.15
N TRP A 47 -14.29 2.60 -11.90
CA TRP A 47 -12.96 2.79 -11.35
C TRP A 47 -12.95 3.94 -10.35
N SER A 48 -12.35 3.71 -9.18
CA SER A 48 -12.28 4.68 -8.08
C SER A 48 -13.62 5.19 -7.52
N LYS A 49 -14.78 4.60 -7.89
CA LYS A 49 -16.08 4.95 -7.30
C LYS A 49 -16.15 4.48 -5.87
N LYS A 50 -16.41 5.39 -4.92
CA LYS A 50 -16.40 5.10 -3.47
C LYS A 50 -17.46 4.08 -3.09
N GLU A 51 -18.61 4.14 -3.77
CA GLU A 51 -19.77 3.29 -3.61
C GLU A 51 -19.44 1.83 -3.97
N VAL A 52 -18.51 1.62 -4.90
CA VAL A 52 -18.03 0.29 -5.32
C VAL A 52 -16.83 -0.16 -4.48
N LEU A 53 -15.95 0.76 -4.09
CA LEU A 53 -14.77 0.44 -3.28
C LEU A 53 -15.14 0.08 -1.83
N ARG A 54 -16.02 0.83 -1.18
CA ARG A 54 -16.43 0.60 0.22
C ARG A 54 -16.83 -0.86 0.49
N PRO A 55 -17.76 -1.49 -0.25
CA PRO A 55 -18.14 -2.88 -0.03
C PRO A 55 -17.03 -3.90 -0.34
N GLN A 56 -16.02 -3.55 -1.15
CA GLN A 56 -14.83 -4.39 -1.30
C GLN A 56 -13.97 -4.34 -0.03
N PHE A 57 -13.79 -3.16 0.55
CA PHE A 57 -13.08 -3.00 1.82
C PHE A 57 -13.83 -3.61 3.00
N THR A 58 -15.17 -3.68 2.98
CA THR A 58 -15.93 -4.25 4.11
C THR A 58 -15.58 -5.71 4.38
N LYS A 59 -15.17 -6.45 3.35
CA LYS A 59 -14.70 -7.84 3.46
C LYS A 59 -13.38 -7.99 4.22
N LEU A 60 -12.64 -6.91 4.40
CA LEU A 60 -11.39 -6.89 5.15
C LEU A 60 -11.65 -6.49 6.62
N SER A 61 -10.87 -7.04 7.55
CA SER A 61 -10.85 -6.61 8.94
C SER A 61 -10.40 -5.15 9.05
N MET A 62 -10.77 -4.45 10.12
CA MET A 62 -10.32 -3.06 10.34
C MET A 62 -8.79 -2.92 10.28
N LYS A 63 -8.07 -3.88 10.89
CA LYS A 63 -6.61 -3.95 10.84
C LYS A 63 -6.09 -4.05 9.40
N ALA A 64 -6.69 -4.91 8.58
CA ALA A 64 -6.32 -5.08 7.17
C ALA A 64 -6.65 -3.83 6.34
N ARG A 65 -7.80 -3.19 6.54
CA ARG A 65 -8.17 -1.92 5.86
C ARG A 65 -7.14 -0.83 6.13
N LEU A 66 -6.80 -0.60 7.40
CA LEU A 66 -5.81 0.40 7.79
C LEU A 66 -4.43 0.08 7.22
N SER A 67 -4.02 -1.19 7.23
CA SER A 67 -2.76 -1.62 6.62
C SER A 67 -2.73 -1.36 5.11
N PHE A 68 -3.81 -1.65 4.40
CA PHE A 68 -3.93 -1.42 2.96
C PHE A 68 -3.83 0.08 2.64
N ILE A 69 -4.57 0.93 3.36
CA ILE A 69 -4.55 2.39 3.18
C ILE A 69 -3.14 2.96 3.44
N ARG A 70 -2.49 2.52 4.53
CA ARG A 70 -1.13 2.99 4.89
C ARG A 70 -0.06 2.62 3.87
N THR A 71 -0.31 1.61 3.05
CA THR A 71 0.70 1.04 2.14
C THR A 71 0.29 1.12 0.66
N ALA A 72 -0.81 1.80 0.34
CA ALA A 72 -1.40 1.85 -1.00
C ALA A 72 -0.47 2.46 -2.07
N ASP A 73 0.40 3.36 -1.66
CA ASP A 73 1.42 4.05 -2.47
C ASP A 73 2.80 3.39 -2.42
N LEU A 74 2.94 2.24 -1.74
CA LEU A 74 4.16 1.42 -1.73
C LEU A 74 4.02 0.28 -2.75
N PRO A 75 4.54 0.44 -3.98
CA PRO A 75 4.21 -0.45 -5.09
C PRO A 75 4.77 -1.86 -4.93
N THR A 76 5.93 -2.02 -4.30
CA THR A 76 6.61 -3.32 -4.21
C THR A 76 6.35 -4.04 -2.88
N LYS A 77 6.49 -5.37 -2.89
CA LYS A 77 6.35 -6.18 -1.67
C LYS A 77 7.39 -5.79 -0.61
N TRP A 78 8.63 -5.52 -1.02
CA TRP A 78 9.70 -5.15 -0.09
C TRP A 78 9.48 -3.78 0.56
N GLU A 79 8.92 -2.80 -0.17
CA GLU A 79 8.61 -1.49 0.40
C GLU A 79 7.51 -1.61 1.48
N ARG A 80 6.49 -2.45 1.24
CA ARG A 80 5.43 -2.74 2.22
C ARG A 80 5.96 -3.48 3.45
N TYR A 81 6.87 -4.43 3.23
CA TYR A 81 7.60 -5.11 4.31
C TYR A 81 8.40 -4.12 5.16
N ALA A 82 9.22 -3.29 4.53
CA ALA A 82 10.04 -2.28 5.20
C ALA A 82 9.20 -1.32 6.05
N TYR A 83 8.09 -0.81 5.49
CA TYR A 83 7.16 0.04 6.23
C TYR A 83 6.66 -0.65 7.50
N THR A 84 6.26 -1.92 7.37
CA THR A 84 5.74 -2.71 8.48
C THR A 84 6.82 -2.96 9.53
N ARG A 85 8.06 -3.26 9.11
CA ARG A 85 9.20 -3.46 10.01
C ARG A 85 9.56 -2.23 10.81
N PHE A 86 9.67 -1.06 10.18
CA PHE A 86 9.93 0.20 10.89
C PHE A 86 8.77 0.59 11.81
N ARG A 87 7.52 0.37 11.38
CA ARG A 87 6.35 0.73 12.18
C ARG A 87 6.24 -0.13 13.46
N ASN A 88 6.58 -1.41 13.34
CA ASN A 88 6.50 -2.38 14.45
C ASN A 88 7.82 -2.51 15.23
N GLN A 89 8.75 -1.57 15.07
CA GLN A 89 9.96 -1.51 15.88
C GLN A 89 9.61 -1.38 17.37
N GLU A 90 10.27 -2.17 18.22
CA GLU A 90 10.08 -2.15 19.67
C GLU A 90 10.37 -0.75 20.26
N GLU A 91 9.63 -0.38 21.30
CA GLU A 91 9.91 0.86 22.02
C GLU A 91 11.25 0.77 22.76
N GLY A 92 12.02 1.87 22.77
CA GLY A 92 13.34 1.92 23.41
C GLY A 92 14.50 1.29 22.63
N LYS A 93 14.22 0.45 21.62
CA LYS A 93 15.27 -0.11 20.75
C LYS A 93 15.40 0.71 19.46
N SER A 94 16.63 0.88 18.96
CA SER A 94 16.88 1.46 17.64
C SER A 94 16.95 0.36 16.58
N LEU A 95 16.23 0.53 15.47
CA LEU A 95 16.36 -0.33 14.28
C LEU A 95 17.29 0.36 13.29
N ALA A 96 18.47 -0.22 13.10
CA ALA A 96 19.46 0.28 12.15
C ALA A 96 18.96 0.09 10.71
N MET A 97 19.30 1.05 9.84
CA MET A 97 18.93 0.98 8.43
C MET A 97 19.55 -0.25 7.75
N GLN A 98 20.82 -0.51 8.07
CA GLN A 98 21.59 -1.62 7.51
C GLN A 98 20.93 -2.99 7.79
N THR A 99 20.41 -3.20 9.00
CA THR A 99 19.66 -4.41 9.35
C THR A 99 18.46 -4.62 8.43
N VAL A 100 17.71 -3.56 8.12
CA VAL A 100 16.54 -3.65 7.24
C VAL A 100 16.96 -3.90 5.78
N VAL A 101 18.08 -3.33 5.34
CA VAL A 101 18.65 -3.60 4.01
C VAL A 101 19.00 -5.08 3.87
N GLU A 102 19.68 -5.65 4.87
CA GLU A 102 20.06 -7.07 4.90
C GLU A 102 18.83 -7.99 4.95
N GLU A 103 17.85 -7.69 5.82
CA GLU A 103 16.59 -8.43 5.88
C GLU A 103 15.87 -8.45 4.53
N ILE A 104 15.81 -7.31 3.84
CA ILE A 104 15.21 -7.22 2.50
C ILE A 104 15.99 -8.08 1.51
N GLY A 105 17.32 -8.03 1.54
CA GLY A 105 18.18 -8.82 0.68
C GLY A 105 17.92 -10.32 0.83
N ILE A 106 17.86 -10.80 2.06
CA ILE A 106 17.58 -12.20 2.39
C ILE A 106 16.16 -12.59 1.99
N THR A 107 15.17 -11.76 2.34
CA THR A 107 13.74 -12.11 2.17
C THR A 107 13.29 -12.09 0.70
N PHE A 108 13.84 -11.17 -0.10
CA PHE A 108 13.38 -10.94 -1.46
C PHE A 108 14.40 -11.35 -2.53
N GLY A 109 15.58 -11.82 -2.13
CA GLY A 109 16.60 -12.37 -3.04
C GLY A 109 17.26 -11.34 -3.95
N PHE A 110 17.39 -10.08 -3.51
CA PHE A 110 18.06 -9.04 -4.28
C PHE A 110 18.72 -7.97 -3.41
N SER A 111 19.83 -7.39 -3.86
CA SER A 111 20.48 -6.27 -3.17
C SER A 111 19.88 -4.92 -3.57
N LEU A 112 19.63 -4.05 -2.59
CA LEU A 112 19.11 -2.71 -2.84
C LEU A 112 20.17 -1.82 -3.50
N ASN A 113 19.80 -1.13 -4.57
CA ASN A 113 20.62 -0.07 -5.16
C ASN A 113 20.41 1.27 -4.44
N ASN A 114 21.23 2.28 -4.77
CA ASN A 114 21.17 3.61 -4.14
C ASN A 114 19.78 4.25 -4.18
N GLN A 115 19.06 4.17 -5.31
CA GLN A 115 17.71 4.71 -5.43
C GLN A 115 16.69 3.97 -4.56
N GLN A 116 16.87 2.65 -4.38
CA GLN A 116 16.03 1.86 -3.48
C GLN A 116 16.36 2.16 -2.00
N ILE A 117 17.62 2.40 -1.69
CA ILE A 117 18.06 2.83 -0.35
C ILE A 117 17.45 4.20 0.00
N GLU A 118 17.48 5.17 -0.92
CA GLU A 118 16.82 6.47 -0.71
C GLU A 118 15.30 6.33 -0.45
N ARG A 119 14.63 5.44 -1.20
CA ARG A 119 13.22 5.11 -0.95
C ARG A 119 13.02 4.49 0.42
N LEU A 120 13.94 3.64 0.87
CA LEU A 120 13.89 3.02 2.20
C LEU A 120 13.95 4.06 3.32
N TYR A 121 14.77 5.11 3.18
CA TYR A 121 14.78 6.25 4.12
C TYR A 121 13.43 6.97 4.18
N LYS A 122 12.81 7.24 3.02
CA LYS A 122 11.47 7.86 2.96
C LYS A 122 10.42 6.99 3.66
N ILE A 123 10.48 5.67 3.44
CA ILE A 123 9.59 4.70 4.10
C ILE A 123 9.78 4.70 5.61
N ARG A 124 11.03 4.71 6.10
CA ARG A 124 11.35 4.80 7.53
C ARG A 124 10.73 6.04 8.15
N ASN A 125 10.98 7.22 7.58
CA ASN A 125 10.44 8.47 8.10
C ASN A 125 8.91 8.43 8.17
N ARG A 126 8.26 7.96 7.10
CA ARG A 126 6.80 7.83 7.06
C ARG A 126 6.26 6.88 8.13
N ALA A 127 6.92 5.74 8.36
CA ALA A 127 6.54 4.79 9.40
C ALA A 127 6.68 5.41 10.81
N GLN A 128 7.76 6.17 11.04
CA GLN A 128 8.00 6.87 12.31
C GLN A 128 6.96 7.96 12.57
N VAL A 129 6.63 8.77 11.57
CA VAL A 129 5.58 9.80 11.67
C VAL A 129 4.22 9.16 11.97
N ALA A 130 3.88 8.06 11.29
CA ALA A 130 2.64 7.33 11.55
C ALA A 130 2.57 6.82 12.99
N ARG A 131 3.66 6.22 13.50
CA ARG A 131 3.75 5.72 14.88
C ARG A 131 3.62 6.85 15.90
N HIS A 132 4.27 7.98 15.66
CA HIS A 132 4.21 9.16 16.54
C HIS A 132 2.78 9.73 16.62
N ARG A 133 2.09 9.86 15.47
CA ARG A 133 0.69 10.35 15.44
C ARG A 133 -0.25 9.42 16.20
N GLU A 134 -0.10 8.11 16.03
CA GLU A 134 -0.90 7.11 16.75
C GLU A 134 -0.66 7.19 18.26
N LYS A 135 0.60 7.30 18.71
CA LYS A 135 0.93 7.47 20.13
C LYS A 135 0.28 8.72 20.73
N ASN A 136 0.27 9.84 20.00
CA ASN A 136 -0.34 11.08 20.46
C ASN A 136 -1.87 11.00 20.49
N LEU A 137 -2.50 10.32 19.53
CA LEU A 137 -3.93 10.05 19.53
C LEU A 137 -4.33 9.19 20.74
N SER A 138 -3.58 8.12 21.04
CA SER A 138 -3.84 7.26 22.20
C SER A 138 -3.63 8.01 23.52
N LYS A 139 -2.61 8.88 23.64
CA LYS A 139 -2.42 9.72 24.83
C LYS A 139 -3.60 10.66 25.06
N LYS A 140 -4.05 11.39 24.03
CA LYS A 140 -5.20 12.30 24.11
C LYS A 140 -6.51 11.60 24.44
N GLN A 141 -6.68 10.34 24.01
CA GLN A 141 -7.86 9.54 24.36
C GLN A 141 -7.82 9.04 25.81
N ASN A 142 -6.63 8.89 26.40
CA ASN A 142 -6.44 8.44 27.78
C ASN A 142 -6.37 9.58 28.81
N GLU A 143 -6.08 10.82 28.41
CA GLU A 143 -6.11 12.01 29.27
C GLU A 143 -7.47 12.28 29.96
N PRO A 144 -8.64 12.15 29.30
CA PRO A 144 -9.92 12.34 29.98
C PRO A 144 -10.23 11.29 31.05
N LEU A 145 -9.67 10.07 30.95
CA LEU A 145 -9.85 9.01 31.95
C LEU A 145 -9.05 9.24 33.23
N LEU A 146 -7.89 9.90 33.13
CA LEU A 146 -7.04 10.24 34.27
C LEU A 146 -7.58 11.41 35.08
N GLN A 147 -8.20 12.41 34.43
CA GLN A 147 -8.83 13.53 35.13
C GLN A 147 -10.11 13.14 35.89
N ALA A 148 -10.77 12.05 35.51
CA ALA A 148 -11.93 11.51 36.21
C ALA A 148 -11.56 10.69 37.47
N GLN A 149 -10.31 10.24 37.60
CA GLN A 149 -9.83 9.44 38.74
C GLN A 149 -9.15 10.27 39.84
N THR A 150 -8.81 11.54 39.56
CA THR A 150 -8.18 12.46 40.54
C THR A 150 -9.16 13.35 41.29
N ASN A 151 -10.46 13.27 40.99
CA ASN A 151 -11.51 14.08 41.62
C ASN A 151 -12.48 13.24 42.48
N ASN A 152 -11.97 12.30 43.27
CA ASN A 152 -12.71 11.61 44.33
C ASN A 152 -11.96 11.73 45.66
#